data_AF-A0AAW5AS75-F1
#
_entry.id   AF-A0AAW5AS75-F1
#
_cell.length_a   1.000
_cell.length_b   1.000
_cell.length_c   1.000
_cell.angle_alpha   90.00
_cell.angle_beta   90.00
_cell.angle_gamma   90.00
#
_symmetry.space_group_name_H-M   'P 1'
#
loop_
_entity.id
_entity.type
_entity.pdbx_description
1 polymer ?
#
loop_
_entity_poly.entity_id
_entity_poly.type
_entity_poly.pdbx_seq_one_letter_code
_entity_poly.pdbx_strand_id
1 'polypeptide(L)'
;MTEQDKYGMEQLAEYLDMRIRNEEKNIKENRDKLDRDYLYYFAWNGEDLFKSHFMVKQYGELRQAEAPGEVHGYIRHKREECLKELVSGSIRRHSTNDIFNLAHTYRLECMQKLVKDYTGFERLLSMKAPQKEIKMKKDPERKKPDGLKM
;
A
#
# COMPACT_ATOMS: atom_id res chain seq x y z
N MET A 1 -15.78 -16.00 6.41
CA MET A 1 -14.66 -15.08 6.65
C MET A 1 -14.21 -15.25 8.09
N THR A 2 -12.96 -15.64 8.30
CA THR A 2 -12.39 -15.88 9.64
C THR A 2 -12.09 -14.54 10.34
N GLU A 3 -11.92 -14.53 11.66
CA GLU A 3 -11.47 -13.33 12.40
C GLU A 3 -10.07 -12.87 11.97
N GLN A 4 -9.23 -13.81 11.50
CA GLN A 4 -7.94 -13.49 10.90
C GLN A 4 -8.13 -12.74 9.57
N ASP A 5 -9.02 -13.22 8.70
CA ASP A 5 -9.29 -12.57 7.41
C ASP A 5 -9.78 -11.13 7.64
N LYS A 6 -10.68 -10.92 8.60
CA LYS A 6 -11.19 -9.58 8.94
C LYS A 6 -10.05 -8.64 9.37
N TYR A 7 -9.21 -9.09 10.30
CA TYR A 7 -8.09 -8.28 10.78
C TYR A 7 -7.09 -7.95 9.68
N GLY A 8 -6.68 -8.95 8.87
CA GLY A 8 -5.77 -8.75 7.76
C GLY A 8 -6.33 -7.77 6.70
N MET A 9 -7.63 -7.88 6.41
CA MET A 9 -8.33 -6.97 5.49
C MET A 9 -8.38 -5.53 6.00
N GLU A 10 -8.67 -5.33 7.30
CA GLU A 10 -8.66 -4.00 7.92
C GLU A 10 -7.26 -3.37 7.84
N GLN A 11 -6.21 -4.12 8.18
CA GLN A 11 -4.83 -3.65 8.09
C GLN A 11 -4.40 -3.33 6.65
N LEU A 12 -4.81 -4.14 5.67
CA LEU A 12 -4.58 -3.86 4.27
C LEU A 12 -5.30 -2.57 3.83
N ALA A 13 -6.57 -2.40 4.22
CA ALA A 13 -7.35 -1.21 3.88
C ALA A 13 -6.72 0.06 4.45
N GLU A 14 -6.34 0.07 5.73
CA GLU A 14 -5.65 1.20 6.36
C GLU A 14 -4.33 1.53 5.65
N TYR A 15 -3.55 0.51 5.30
CA TYR A 15 -2.29 0.69 4.59
C TYR A 15 -2.50 1.28 3.19
N LEU A 16 -3.46 0.76 2.43
CA LEU A 16 -3.81 1.27 1.11
C LEU A 16 -4.30 2.72 1.20
N ASP A 17 -5.17 3.04 2.15
CA ASP A 17 -5.68 4.39 2.36
C ASP A 17 -4.55 5.37 2.73
N MET A 18 -3.57 4.93 3.53
CA MET A 18 -2.36 5.73 3.79
C MET A 18 -1.54 5.95 2.51
N ARG A 19 -1.30 4.89 1.72
CA ARG A 19 -0.49 4.99 0.48
C ARG A 19 -1.15 5.87 -0.56
N ILE A 20 -2.46 5.70 -0.79
CA ILE A 20 -3.24 6.51 -1.72
C ILE A 20 -3.17 7.99 -1.31
N ARG A 21 -3.44 8.31 -0.03
CA ARG A 21 -3.37 9.70 0.46
C ARG A 21 -2.00 10.34 0.26
N ASN A 22 -0.91 9.59 0.46
CA ASN A 22 0.45 10.11 0.25
C ASN A 22 0.71 10.44 -1.23
N GLU A 23 0.31 9.55 -2.14
CA GLU A 23 0.49 9.76 -3.58
C GLU A 23 -0.45 10.88 -4.10
N GLU A 24 -1.69 10.97 -3.60
CA GLU A 24 -2.62 12.07 -3.90
C GLU A 24 -2.11 13.42 -3.41
N LYS A 25 -1.49 13.46 -2.24
CA LYS A 25 -0.80 14.66 -1.74
C LYS A 25 0.33 15.06 -2.69
N ASN A 26 1.16 14.13 -3.13
CA ASN A 26 2.22 14.40 -4.10
C ASN A 26 1.67 14.93 -5.44
N ILE A 27 0.58 14.34 -5.93
CA ILE A 27 -0.10 14.82 -7.14
C ILE A 27 -0.57 16.27 -6.96
N LYS A 28 -1.23 16.57 -5.83
CA LYS A 28 -1.73 17.91 -5.54
C LYS A 28 -0.59 18.93 -5.50
N GLU A 29 0.46 18.65 -4.73
CA GLU A 29 1.61 19.55 -4.59
C GLU A 29 2.33 19.79 -5.93
N ASN A 30 2.41 18.78 -6.80
CA ASN A 30 3.01 18.93 -8.13
C ASN A 30 2.10 19.68 -9.11
N ARG A 31 0.78 19.52 -9.02
CA ARG A 31 -0.17 20.33 -9.80
C ARG A 31 -0.11 21.80 -9.40
N ASP A 32 -0.10 22.09 -8.09
CA ASP A 32 0.03 23.46 -7.59
C ASP A 32 1.32 24.16 -8.06
N LYS A 33 2.40 23.39 -8.31
CA LYS A 33 3.65 23.89 -8.90
C LYS A 33 3.48 24.12 -10.41
N LEU A 34 2.93 23.15 -11.15
CA LEU A 34 2.68 23.27 -12.59
C LEU A 34 1.81 24.48 -12.94
N ASP A 35 0.83 24.82 -12.09
CA ASP A 35 -0.03 26.00 -12.29
C ASP A 35 0.75 27.33 -12.14
N ARG A 36 1.90 27.34 -11.45
CA ARG A 36 2.74 28.54 -11.28
C ARG A 36 3.72 28.74 -12.43
N ASP A 37 4.34 27.67 -12.90
CA ASP A 37 5.25 27.66 -14.06
C ASP A 37 5.26 26.27 -14.69
N TYR A 38 4.40 26.09 -15.69
CA TYR A 38 4.22 24.80 -16.33
C TYR A 38 5.50 24.27 -16.98
N LEU A 39 6.23 25.11 -17.73
CA LEU A 39 7.40 24.66 -18.49
C LEU A 39 8.54 24.25 -17.57
N TYR A 40 8.78 25.02 -16.51
CA TYR A 40 9.80 24.68 -15.53
C TYR A 40 9.42 23.40 -14.78
N TYR A 41 8.25 23.36 -14.14
CA TYR A 41 7.90 22.22 -13.28
C TYR A 41 7.53 20.95 -14.04
N PHE A 42 7.10 21.02 -15.29
CA PHE A 42 6.90 19.82 -16.10
C PHE A 42 8.22 19.07 -16.32
N ALA A 43 9.29 19.79 -16.63
CA ALA A 43 10.61 19.20 -16.83
C ALA A 43 11.18 18.57 -15.55
N TRP A 44 10.86 19.14 -14.39
CA TRP A 44 11.36 18.67 -13.08
C TRP A 44 10.49 17.59 -12.43
N ASN A 45 9.16 17.67 -12.56
CA ASN A 45 8.22 16.87 -11.76
C ASN A 45 7.36 15.92 -12.61
N GLY A 46 7.52 15.92 -13.94
CA GLY A 46 6.71 15.08 -14.84
C GLY A 46 6.81 13.59 -14.53
N GLU A 47 8.00 13.13 -14.12
CA GLU A 47 8.24 11.76 -13.66
C GLU A 47 7.43 11.41 -12.42
N ASP A 48 7.59 12.19 -11.35
CA ASP A 48 6.91 11.97 -10.07
C ASP A 48 5.39 12.03 -10.24
N LEU A 49 4.90 12.97 -11.03
CA LEU A 49 3.47 13.11 -11.30
C LEU A 49 2.93 11.90 -12.06
N PHE A 50 3.64 11.40 -13.07
CA PHE A 50 3.27 10.18 -13.78
C PHE A 50 3.22 8.98 -12.83
N LYS A 51 4.27 8.79 -12.05
CA LYS A 51 4.40 7.66 -11.13
C LYS A 51 3.31 7.68 -10.06
N SER A 52 3.06 8.82 -9.41
CA SER A 52 2.00 8.92 -8.40
C SER A 52 0.63 8.65 -8.99
N HIS A 53 0.32 9.18 -10.19
CA HIS A 53 -0.94 8.86 -10.86
C HIS A 53 -1.08 7.36 -11.17
N PHE A 54 0.00 6.72 -11.62
CA PHE A 54 0.01 5.28 -11.86
C PHE A 54 -0.23 4.49 -10.55
N MET A 55 0.45 4.84 -9.47
CA MET A 55 0.33 4.15 -8.18
C MET A 55 -1.06 4.33 -7.56
N VAL A 56 -1.62 5.55 -7.55
CA VAL A 56 -3.00 5.81 -7.06
C VAL A 56 -4.00 4.94 -7.80
N LYS A 57 -3.89 4.83 -9.13
CA LYS A 57 -4.77 3.97 -9.92
C LYS A 57 -4.67 2.51 -9.46
N GLN A 58 -3.46 1.97 -9.33
CA GLN A 58 -3.27 0.55 -8.99
C GLN A 58 -3.69 0.21 -7.55
N TYR A 59 -3.44 1.09 -6.59
CA TYR A 59 -3.93 0.91 -5.22
C TYR A 59 -5.43 1.12 -5.10
N GLY A 60 -6.00 2.10 -5.83
CA GLY A 60 -7.43 2.37 -5.84
C GLY A 60 -8.24 1.21 -6.41
N GLU A 61 -7.77 0.59 -7.50
CA GLU A 61 -8.38 -0.63 -8.06
C GLU A 61 -8.39 -1.79 -7.04
N LEU A 62 -7.29 -2.00 -6.31
CA LEU A 62 -7.24 -3.01 -5.24
C LEU A 62 -8.17 -2.65 -4.06
N ARG A 63 -8.24 -1.37 -3.69
CA ARG A 63 -9.04 -0.90 -2.55
C ARG A 63 -10.54 -1.07 -2.74
N GLN A 64 -11.00 -1.15 -3.99
CA GLN A 64 -12.39 -1.43 -4.36
C GLN A 64 -12.80 -2.90 -4.22
N ALA A 65 -11.85 -3.83 -4.08
CA ALA A 65 -12.16 -5.24 -3.85
C ALA A 65 -12.65 -5.44 -2.41
N GLU A 66 -13.88 -5.93 -2.23
CA GLU A 66 -14.52 -6.01 -0.91
C GLU A 66 -14.36 -7.39 -0.26
N ALA A 67 -14.30 -8.47 -1.05
CA ALA A 67 -14.23 -9.83 -0.54
C ALA A 67 -12.77 -10.33 -0.42
N PRO A 68 -12.38 -11.03 0.67
CA PRO A 68 -11.01 -11.53 0.84
C PRO A 68 -10.52 -12.41 -0.31
N GLY A 69 -11.40 -13.27 -0.85
CA GLY A 69 -11.06 -14.14 -1.99
C GLY A 69 -10.78 -13.34 -3.27
N GLU A 70 -11.53 -12.26 -3.51
CA GLU A 70 -11.31 -11.34 -4.62
C GLU A 70 -10.00 -10.59 -4.44
N VAL A 71 -9.69 -10.17 -3.21
CA VAL A 71 -8.46 -9.44 -2.87
C VAL A 71 -7.22 -10.30 -3.12
N HIS A 72 -7.18 -11.53 -2.59
CA HIS A 72 -6.07 -12.46 -2.85
C HIS A 72 -5.92 -12.80 -4.34
N GLY A 73 -7.04 -13.07 -5.03
CA GLY A 73 -7.05 -13.33 -6.46
C GLY A 73 -6.50 -12.16 -7.27
N TYR A 74 -6.95 -10.95 -6.93
CA TYR A 74 -6.49 -9.70 -7.56
C TYR A 74 -4.99 -9.47 -7.33
N ILE A 75 -4.51 -9.57 -6.08
CA ILE A 75 -3.10 -9.33 -5.75
C ILE A 75 -2.20 -10.30 -6.51
N ARG A 76 -2.54 -11.59 -6.52
CA ARG A 76 -1.78 -12.61 -7.24
C ARG A 76 -1.75 -12.34 -8.74
N HIS A 77 -2.92 -12.12 -9.35
CA HIS A 77 -3.04 -11.82 -10.77
C HIS A 77 -2.23 -10.57 -11.16
N LYS A 78 -2.37 -9.46 -10.42
CA LYS A 78 -1.64 -8.22 -10.71
C LYS A 78 -0.14 -8.34 -10.50
N ARG A 79 0.29 -9.09 -9.50
CA ARG A 79 1.72 -9.38 -9.30
C ARG A 79 2.29 -10.20 -10.47
N GLU A 80 1.58 -11.20 -10.95
CA GLU A 80 1.97 -11.99 -12.12
C GLU A 80 1.99 -11.15 -13.40
N GLU A 81 1.00 -10.26 -13.61
CA GLU A 81 0.97 -9.31 -14.71
C GLU A 81 2.22 -8.41 -14.71
N CYS A 82 2.59 -7.85 -13.54
CA CYS A 82 3.78 -7.05 -13.39
C CYS A 82 5.06 -7.86 -13.67
N LEU A 83 5.18 -9.06 -13.11
CA LEU A 83 6.36 -9.92 -13.32
C LEU A 83 6.53 -10.31 -14.78
N LYS A 84 5.43 -10.63 -15.47
CA LYS A 84 5.46 -10.96 -16.90
C LYS A 84 5.97 -9.77 -17.72
N GLU A 85 5.44 -8.58 -17.49
CA GLU A 85 5.91 -7.37 -18.19
C GLU A 85 7.38 -7.07 -17.88
N LEU A 86 7.82 -7.22 -16.62
CA LEU A 86 9.20 -6.92 -16.21
C LEU A 86 10.22 -7.92 -16.75
N VAL A 87 9.85 -9.19 -16.91
CA VAL A 87 10.77 -10.27 -17.33
C VAL A 87 10.75 -10.50 -18.84
N SER A 88 9.57 -10.37 -19.47
CA SER A 88 9.37 -10.70 -20.89
C SER A 88 8.93 -9.52 -21.75
N GLY A 89 8.60 -8.38 -21.14
CA GLY A 89 8.22 -7.18 -21.86
C GLY A 89 9.41 -6.46 -22.46
N SER A 90 9.14 -5.61 -23.45
CA SER A 90 10.17 -4.77 -24.06
C SER A 90 10.52 -3.61 -23.13
N ILE A 91 11.81 -3.25 -23.10
CA ILE A 91 12.30 -2.06 -22.40
C ILE A 91 11.80 -0.77 -23.09
N ARG A 92 11.43 -0.85 -24.39
CA ARG A 92 10.86 0.27 -25.16
C ARG A 92 9.55 -0.15 -25.82
N ARG A 93 8.53 0.72 -25.76
CA ARG A 93 7.18 0.38 -26.22
C ARG A 93 6.82 0.95 -27.60
N HIS A 94 7.47 2.04 -28.03
CA HIS A 94 7.24 2.64 -29.35
C HIS A 94 8.56 3.11 -29.98
N SER A 95 8.81 2.76 -31.25
CA SER A 95 10.15 2.93 -31.87
C SER A 95 10.56 4.38 -32.18
N THR A 96 9.63 5.35 -32.18
CA THR A 96 9.91 6.74 -32.61
C THR A 96 9.44 7.83 -31.65
N ASN A 97 8.86 7.50 -30.49
CA ASN A 97 8.36 8.49 -29.53
C ASN A 97 9.11 8.37 -28.19
N ASP A 98 10.07 9.26 -27.97
CA ASP A 98 10.93 9.25 -26.79
C ASP A 98 10.18 9.49 -25.49
N ILE A 99 9.18 10.37 -25.49
CA ILE A 99 8.35 10.66 -24.32
C ILE A 99 7.56 9.41 -23.91
N PHE A 100 7.00 8.68 -24.87
CA PHE A 100 6.30 7.42 -24.59
C PHE A 100 7.23 6.34 -24.06
N ASN A 101 8.45 6.24 -24.60
CA ASN A 101 9.44 5.29 -24.08
C ASN A 101 9.87 5.65 -22.67
N LEU A 102 10.03 6.94 -22.36
CA LEU A 102 10.34 7.41 -21.02
C LEU A 102 9.21 7.10 -20.03
N ALA A 103 7.96 7.39 -20.40
CA ALA A 103 6.79 7.04 -19.61
C ALA A 103 6.66 5.51 -19.40
N HIS A 104 7.06 4.71 -20.38
CA HIS A 104 7.10 3.26 -20.25
C HIS A 104 8.17 2.82 -19.23
N THR A 105 9.36 3.42 -19.23
CA THR A 105 10.38 3.18 -18.19
C THR A 105 9.82 3.49 -16.79
N TYR A 106 9.15 4.62 -16.61
CA TYR A 106 8.51 4.98 -15.33
C TYR A 106 7.46 3.95 -14.91
N ARG A 107 6.65 3.44 -15.86
CA ARG A 107 5.70 2.36 -15.61
C ARG A 107 6.40 1.10 -15.11
N LEU A 108 7.52 0.70 -15.71
CA LEU A 108 8.28 -0.48 -15.29
C LEU A 108 8.82 -0.31 -13.86
N GLU A 109 9.34 0.87 -13.51
CA GLU A 109 9.77 1.15 -12.12
C GLU A 109 8.60 1.08 -11.12
N CYS A 110 7.43 1.62 -11.48
CA CYS A 110 6.22 1.45 -10.68
C CYS A 110 5.83 -0.03 -10.53
N MET A 111 5.93 -0.84 -11.59
CA MET A 111 5.66 -2.28 -11.53
C MET A 111 6.63 -3.00 -10.59
N GLN A 112 7.92 -2.63 -10.58
CA GLN A 112 8.89 -3.18 -9.63
C GLN A 112 8.50 -2.87 -8.17
N LYS A 113 8.03 -1.65 -7.91
CA LYS A 113 7.48 -1.25 -6.60
C LYS A 113 6.23 -2.08 -6.25
N LEU A 114 5.30 -2.22 -7.19
CA LEU A 114 4.07 -3.00 -6.99
C LEU A 114 4.33 -4.47 -6.68
N VAL A 115 5.31 -5.12 -7.32
CA VAL A 115 5.66 -6.51 -7.00
C VAL A 115 6.06 -6.66 -5.53
N LYS A 116 6.82 -5.69 -4.99
CA LYS A 116 7.21 -5.66 -3.57
C LYS A 116 6.00 -5.40 -2.68
N ASP A 117 5.20 -4.41 -3.02
CA ASP A 117 4.01 -4.03 -2.25
C ASP A 117 3.00 -5.17 -2.20
N TYR A 118 2.67 -5.81 -3.32
CA TYR A 118 1.78 -6.98 -3.39
C TYR A 118 2.27 -8.16 -2.54
N THR A 119 3.59 -8.39 -2.51
CA THR A 119 4.17 -9.38 -1.59
C THR A 119 3.97 -8.98 -0.12
N GLY A 120 4.06 -7.67 0.19
CA GLY A 120 3.74 -7.13 1.50
C GLY A 120 2.26 -7.27 1.86
N PHE A 121 1.35 -7.04 0.92
CA PHE A 121 -0.09 -7.13 1.13
C PHE A 121 -0.53 -8.55 1.45
N GLU A 122 -0.01 -9.55 0.75
CA GLU A 122 -0.25 -10.96 1.09
C GLU A 122 0.19 -11.31 2.52
N ARG A 123 1.29 -10.70 2.99
CA ARG A 123 1.75 -10.87 4.38
C ARG A 123 0.82 -10.20 5.38
N LEU A 124 0.31 -9.00 5.08
CA LEU A 124 -0.69 -8.30 5.91
C LEU A 124 -1.97 -9.13 6.03
N LEU A 125 -2.46 -9.68 4.92
CA LEU A 125 -3.64 -10.55 4.90
C LEU A 125 -3.45 -11.84 5.72
N SER A 126 -2.20 -12.30 5.85
CA SER A 126 -1.84 -13.48 6.64
C SER A 126 -1.62 -13.19 8.13
N MET A 127 -1.73 -11.93 8.57
CA MET A 127 -1.49 -11.56 9.97
C MET A 127 -2.62 -12.04 10.89
N LYS A 128 -2.23 -12.55 12.07
CA LYS A 128 -3.18 -12.85 13.15
C LYS A 128 -3.39 -11.62 14.03
N ALA A 129 -4.62 -11.42 14.48
CA ALA A 129 -4.91 -10.39 15.46
C ALA A 129 -4.04 -10.60 16.72
N PRO A 130 -3.45 -9.52 17.30
CA PRO A 130 -2.73 -9.64 18.56
C PRO A 130 -3.64 -10.23 19.62
N GLN A 131 -3.23 -11.33 20.27
CA GLN A 131 -3.97 -11.85 21.41
C GLN A 131 -3.94 -10.78 22.51
N LYS A 132 -5.11 -10.29 22.92
CA LYS A 132 -5.23 -9.45 24.12
C LYS A 132 -4.81 -10.30 25.31
N GLU A 133 -3.56 -10.20 25.75
CA GLU A 133 -3.17 -10.65 27.08
C GLU A 133 -3.95 -9.80 28.09
N ILE A 134 -5.11 -10.32 28.53
CA ILE A 134 -5.81 -9.81 29.69
C ILE A 134 -4.91 -10.12 30.88
N LYS A 135 -4.01 -9.20 31.23
CA LYS A 135 -3.40 -9.16 32.55
C LYS A 135 -4.53 -8.86 33.54
N MET A 136 -5.24 -9.90 33.99
CA MET A 136 -5.97 -9.86 35.26
C MET A 136 -4.93 -9.55 36.33
N LYS A 137 -4.79 -8.27 36.69
CA LYS A 137 -4.22 -7.89 37.98
C LYS A 137 -5.07 -8.60 39.03
N LYS A 138 -4.52 -9.66 39.64
CA LYS A 138 -5.06 -10.15 40.92
C LYS A 138 -5.02 -8.98 41.89
N ASP A 139 -6.19 -8.62 42.42
CA ASP A 139 -6.29 -7.66 43.53
C ASP A 139 -5.35 -8.09 44.66
N PRO A 140 -4.62 -7.17 45.31
CA PRO A 140 -3.85 -7.52 46.48
C PRO A 140 -4.81 -7.89 47.61
N GLU A 141 -4.74 -9.14 48.06
CA GLU A 141 -5.43 -9.63 49.26
C GLU A 141 -5.16 -8.68 50.42
N ARG A 142 -6.24 -8.08 50.96
CA ARG A 142 -6.21 -7.32 52.20
C ARG A 142 -5.72 -8.23 53.33
N LYS A 143 -4.49 -8.00 53.81
CA LYS A 143 -4.05 -8.56 55.09
C LYS A 143 -4.90 -7.95 56.21
N LYS A 144 -5.59 -8.81 56.97
CA LYS A 144 -6.24 -8.43 58.23
C LYS A 144 -5.16 -8.00 59.24
N PRO A 145 -5.38 -6.96 60.06
CA PRO A 145 -4.48 -6.64 61.16
C PRO A 145 -4.64 -7.70 62.26
N ASP A 146 -3.56 -8.39 62.59
CA ASP A 146 -3.49 -9.26 63.76
C ASP A 146 -3.62 -8.40 65.03
N GLY A 147 -4.57 -8.79 65.88
CA GLY A 147 -4.83 -8.15 67.16
C GLY A 147 -3.63 -8.29 68.10
N LEU A 148 -3.13 -7.14 68.56
CA LEU A 148 -2.30 -7.02 69.75
C LEU A 148 -3.09 -7.55 70.95
N LYS A 149 -2.60 -8.60 71.61
CA LYS A 149 -2.93 -8.90 73.01
C LYS A 149 -1.77 -8.40 73.86
N MET A 150 -2.03 -7.42 74.73
CA MET A 150 -1.32 -7.23 76.00
C MET A 150 -2.30 -7.57 77.12
#